data_AF-A0A7S1JKU3-F1
#
_entry.id   AF-A0A7S1JKU3-F1
#
_cell.length_a   1.000
_cell.length_b   1.000
_cell.length_c   1.000
_cell.angle_alpha   90.00
_cell.angle_beta   90.00
_cell.angle_gamma   90.00
#
_symmetry.space_group_name_H-M   'P 1'
#
loop_
_entity.id
_entity.type
_entity.pdbx_description
1 polymer ?
#
loop_
_entity_poly.entity_id
_entity_poly.type
_entity_poly.pdbx_seq_one_letter_code
_entity_poly.pdbx_strand_id
1 'polypeptide(L)'
;MPKKMVKVNINTLSGEEKVGVLTALGSEREVNTVWMGEVGVEQLVGAADGLPTIRALDFDLTLPAGVQDAGGAVRTGLSLAIDQITHVRGLQCVTLTVDTTAEQYDSIEASIPDGANIGGFTIRHHQHFRGEYCTIMTAIRNA
;
A
#
# COMPACT_ATOMS: atom_id res chain seq x y z
N MET A 1 1.03 -16.24 21.95
CA MET A 1 0.53 -15.45 20.81
C MET A 1 0.23 -16.33 19.60
N PRO A 2 -0.83 -16.04 18.83
CA PRO A 2 -1.29 -16.85 17.69
C PRO A 2 -0.30 -16.83 16.51
N LYS A 3 -0.17 -17.94 15.78
CA LYS A 3 0.74 -18.06 14.62
C LYS A 3 0.30 -17.25 13.41
N LYS A 4 -1.01 -17.01 13.28
CA LYS A 4 -1.62 -16.24 12.21
C LYS A 4 -2.38 -15.06 12.79
N MET A 5 -2.18 -13.89 12.22
CA MET A 5 -2.88 -12.67 12.58
C MET A 5 -3.70 -12.19 11.38
N VAL A 6 -4.95 -11.82 11.63
CA VAL A 6 -5.85 -11.33 10.57
C VAL A 6 -5.47 -9.91 10.17
N LYS A 7 -5.27 -9.02 11.15
CA LYS A 7 -4.96 -7.62 10.90
C LYS A 7 -3.99 -7.10 11.93
N VAL A 8 -3.03 -6.31 11.50
CA VAL A 8 -2.14 -5.50 12.34
C VAL A 8 -2.34 -4.05 11.91
N ASN A 9 -2.72 -3.18 12.84
CA ASN A 9 -2.88 -1.76 12.58
C ASN A 9 -1.74 -0.98 13.26
N ILE A 10 -0.92 -0.31 12.46
CA ILE A 10 0.24 0.47 12.90
C ILE A 10 0.25 1.86 12.25
N ASN A 11 -0.90 2.32 11.74
CA ASN A 11 -1.03 3.57 10.99
C ASN A 11 -0.62 4.82 11.78
N THR A 12 -0.80 4.83 13.10
CA THR A 12 -0.44 5.96 13.98
C THR A 12 1.02 5.96 14.44
N LEU A 13 1.80 4.92 14.12
CA LEU A 13 3.20 4.81 14.56
C LEU A 13 4.14 5.58 13.62
N SER A 14 5.30 5.98 14.12
CA SER A 14 6.39 6.43 13.24
C SER A 14 6.96 5.25 12.44
N GLY A 15 7.69 5.53 11.36
CA GLY A 15 8.22 4.47 10.51
C GLY A 15 9.15 3.49 11.24
N GLU A 16 10.05 3.97 12.11
CA GLU A 16 10.92 3.11 12.91
C GLU A 16 10.11 2.24 13.88
N GLU A 17 9.06 2.80 14.49
CA GLU A 17 8.17 2.05 15.38
C GLU A 17 7.35 1.00 14.61
N LYS A 18 6.89 1.31 13.39
CA LYS A 18 6.21 0.34 12.51
C LYS A 18 7.13 -0.86 12.25
N VAL A 19 8.37 -0.61 11.86
CA VAL A 19 9.38 -1.66 11.63
C VAL A 19 9.70 -2.43 12.91
N GLY A 20 9.83 -1.74 14.05
CA GLY A 20 10.08 -2.35 15.36
C GLY A 20 8.96 -3.30 15.78
N VAL A 21 7.70 -2.90 15.62
CA VAL A 21 6.52 -3.74 15.92
C VAL A 21 6.51 -4.97 15.01
N LEU A 22 6.69 -4.80 13.70
CA LEU A 22 6.71 -5.93 12.77
C LEU A 22 7.88 -6.88 13.06
N THR A 23 9.05 -6.35 13.35
CA THR A 23 10.23 -7.14 13.74
C THR A 23 9.99 -7.91 15.03
N ALA A 24 9.33 -7.30 16.02
CA ALA A 24 8.98 -7.95 17.28
C ALA A 24 7.95 -9.09 17.12
N LEU A 25 7.11 -9.06 16.07
CA LEU A 25 6.24 -10.20 15.73
C LEU A 25 7.07 -11.41 15.27
N GLY A 26 8.19 -11.15 14.58
CA GLY A 26 9.14 -12.14 14.11
C GLY A 26 8.72 -12.85 12.81
N SER A 27 9.73 -13.37 12.10
CA SER A 27 9.57 -13.97 10.77
C SER A 27 8.85 -15.31 10.72
N GLU A 28 8.62 -15.94 11.88
CA GLU A 28 7.82 -17.18 12.00
C GLU A 28 6.31 -16.94 11.93
N ARG A 29 5.86 -15.68 11.96
CA ARG A 29 4.44 -15.33 11.95
C ARG A 29 3.94 -15.01 10.55
N GLU A 30 2.64 -15.22 10.37
CA GLU A 30 1.91 -14.85 9.16
C GLU A 30 0.86 -13.77 9.50
N VAL A 31 0.92 -12.66 8.79
CA VAL A 31 -0.02 -11.54 8.92
C VAL A 31 -0.79 -11.41 7.61
N ASN A 32 -2.11 -11.47 7.67
CA ASN A 32 -2.93 -11.36 6.47
C ASN A 32 -2.95 -9.92 5.94
N THR A 33 -3.15 -8.93 6.80
CA THR A 33 -3.17 -7.52 6.39
C THR A 33 -2.44 -6.65 7.40
N VAL A 34 -1.55 -5.78 6.93
CA VAL A 34 -0.94 -4.70 7.73
C VAL A 34 -1.43 -3.37 7.20
N TRP A 35 -2.04 -2.57 8.08
CA TRP A 35 -2.39 -1.18 7.78
C TRP A 35 -1.25 -0.27 8.24
N MET A 36 -0.53 0.27 7.25
CA MET A 36 0.66 1.09 7.43
C MET A 36 0.32 2.58 7.62
N GLY A 37 -0.85 3.04 7.17
CA GLY A 37 -1.17 4.47 7.14
C GLY A 37 -0.33 5.24 6.11
N GLU A 38 -0.08 6.51 6.36
CA GLU A 38 0.78 7.35 5.50
C GLU A 38 2.23 6.81 5.47
N VAL A 39 2.79 6.86 4.26
CA VAL A 39 4.12 6.43 3.80
C VAL A 39 5.13 6.05 4.91
N GLY A 40 5.57 4.80 4.84
CA GLY A 40 6.69 4.23 5.60
C GLY A 40 7.16 2.90 5.01
N VAL A 41 6.93 2.69 3.72
CA VAL A 41 7.21 1.43 3.00
C VAL A 41 8.70 1.27 2.71
N GLU A 42 9.43 2.38 2.56
CA GLU A 42 10.87 2.42 2.32
C GLU A 42 11.65 1.82 3.48
N GLN A 43 11.09 1.88 4.68
CA GLN A 43 11.73 1.43 5.92
C GLN A 43 11.61 -0.09 6.11
N LEU A 44 10.69 -0.74 5.38
CA LEU A 44 10.55 -2.20 5.38
C LEU A 44 11.72 -2.89 4.66
N VAL A 45 12.39 -2.21 3.72
CA VAL A 45 13.47 -2.77 2.89
C VAL A 45 14.62 -3.28 3.76
N GLY A 46 15.04 -2.52 4.76
CA GLY A 46 16.19 -2.85 5.61
C GLY A 46 15.94 -3.98 6.61
N ALA A 47 14.68 -4.31 6.88
CA ALA A 47 14.28 -5.29 7.90
C ALA A 47 13.67 -6.57 7.32
N ALA A 48 13.59 -6.70 5.98
CA ALA A 48 12.76 -7.69 5.28
C ALA A 48 12.92 -9.14 5.79
N ASP A 49 14.14 -9.57 6.16
CA ASP A 49 14.40 -10.92 6.66
C ASP A 49 13.83 -11.20 8.05
N GLY A 50 13.70 -10.16 8.88
CA GLY A 50 13.16 -10.23 10.24
C GLY A 50 11.64 -10.05 10.32
N LEU A 51 11.01 -9.58 9.25
CA LEU A 51 9.57 -9.32 9.21
C LEU A 51 8.76 -10.62 9.13
N PRO A 52 7.52 -10.64 9.68
CA PRO A 52 6.58 -11.71 9.43
C PRO A 52 6.27 -11.85 7.94
N THR A 53 5.73 -13.01 7.55
CA THR A 53 5.15 -13.17 6.22
C THR A 53 3.89 -12.33 6.13
N ILE A 54 3.86 -11.32 5.26
CA ILE A 54 2.74 -10.38 5.13
C ILE A 54 2.05 -10.62 3.79
N ARG A 55 0.76 -10.93 3.80
CA ARG A 55 0.01 -11.19 2.55
C ARG A 55 -0.49 -9.92 1.87
N ALA A 56 -0.90 -8.92 2.65
CA ALA A 56 -1.42 -7.66 2.14
C ALA A 56 -0.89 -6.45 2.92
N LEU A 57 -0.56 -5.40 2.18
CA LEU A 57 -0.25 -4.08 2.71
C LEU A 57 -1.35 -3.09 2.33
N ASP A 58 -1.68 -2.19 3.25
CA ASP A 58 -2.63 -1.10 3.06
C ASP A 58 -1.95 0.20 3.49
N PHE A 59 -1.85 1.18 2.60
CA PHE A 59 -1.21 2.45 2.88
C PHE A 59 -1.95 3.63 2.25
N ASP A 60 -1.75 4.79 2.86
CA ASP A 60 -2.37 6.04 2.45
C ASP A 60 -1.33 6.88 1.65
N LEU A 61 -1.76 7.46 0.54
CA LEU A 61 -0.95 8.38 -0.26
C LEU A 61 -1.60 9.75 -0.26
N THR A 62 -0.88 10.71 0.31
CA THR A 62 -1.27 12.12 0.27
C THR A 62 -0.79 12.75 -1.02
N LEU A 63 -1.71 13.29 -1.81
CA LEU A 63 -1.36 14.07 -3.00
C LEU A 63 -0.93 15.49 -2.60
N PRO A 64 0.08 16.07 -3.27
CA PRO A 64 0.42 17.47 -3.08
C PRO A 64 -0.78 18.38 -3.37
N ALA A 65 -0.94 19.43 -2.57
CA ALA A 65 -2.00 20.41 -2.79
C ALA A 65 -1.86 21.05 -4.17
N GLY A 66 -2.95 21.05 -4.94
CA GLY A 66 -2.99 21.65 -6.28
C GLY A 66 -2.28 20.83 -7.37
N VAL A 67 -2.02 19.53 -7.15
CA VAL A 67 -1.47 18.66 -8.20
C VAL A 67 -2.40 18.64 -9.42
N GLN A 68 -1.85 19.02 -10.58
CA GLN A 68 -2.60 19.05 -11.85
C GLN A 68 -2.73 17.67 -12.49
N ASP A 69 -1.71 16.82 -12.33
CA ASP A 69 -1.67 15.44 -12.82
C ASP A 69 -1.69 14.46 -11.64
N ALA A 70 -2.88 14.29 -11.06
CA ALA A 70 -3.07 13.38 -9.94
C ALA A 70 -2.77 11.92 -10.34
N GLY A 71 -3.19 11.51 -11.54
CA GLY A 71 -2.93 10.17 -12.04
C GLY A 71 -1.45 9.85 -12.20
N GLY A 72 -0.65 10.76 -12.76
CA GLY A 72 0.80 10.61 -12.84
C GLY A 72 1.48 10.56 -11.47
N ALA A 73 1.03 11.39 -10.53
CA ALA A 73 1.53 11.40 -9.16
C ALA A 73 1.24 10.07 -8.44
N VAL A 74 0.01 9.58 -8.52
CA VAL A 74 -0.39 8.27 -7.96
C VAL A 74 0.41 7.14 -8.61
N ARG A 75 0.56 7.16 -9.93
CA ARG A 75 1.28 6.10 -10.66
C ARG A 75 2.74 6.04 -10.22
N THR A 76 3.37 7.20 -10.05
CA THR A 76 4.75 7.31 -9.58
C THR A 76 4.87 6.82 -8.14
N GLY A 77 3.98 7.28 -7.25
CA GLY A 77 3.97 6.84 -5.85
C GLY A 77 3.77 5.33 -5.71
N LEU A 78 2.83 4.76 -6.46
CA LEU A 78 2.57 3.33 -6.45
C LEU A 78 3.74 2.52 -7.03
N SER A 79 4.40 3.01 -8.08
CA SER A 79 5.59 2.35 -8.65
C SER A 79 6.72 2.30 -7.62
N LEU A 80 7.00 3.42 -6.94
CA LEU A 80 8.01 3.50 -5.88
C LEU A 80 7.68 2.58 -4.70
N ALA A 81 6.41 2.56 -4.27
CA ALA A 81 5.97 1.68 -3.19
C ALA A 81 6.13 0.20 -3.57
N ILE A 82 5.72 -0.18 -4.79
CA ILE A 82 5.88 -1.55 -5.30
C ILE A 82 7.34 -1.97 -5.33
N ASP A 83 8.23 -1.12 -5.84
CA ASP A 83 9.67 -1.40 -5.91
C ASP A 83 10.23 -1.71 -4.51
N GLN A 84 9.84 -0.94 -3.50
CA GLN A 84 10.30 -1.12 -2.12
C GLN A 84 9.73 -2.37 -1.43
N ILE A 85 8.47 -2.71 -1.68
CA ILE A 85 7.80 -3.85 -1.03
C ILE A 85 7.99 -5.17 -1.77
N THR A 86 8.66 -5.19 -2.93
CA THR A 86 8.95 -6.44 -3.66
C THR A 86 9.69 -7.49 -2.82
N HIS A 87 10.47 -7.05 -1.84
CA HIS A 87 11.23 -7.88 -0.91
C HIS A 87 10.40 -8.43 0.26
N VAL A 88 9.16 -7.94 0.46
CA VAL A 88 8.29 -8.41 1.53
C VAL A 88 7.82 -9.83 1.22
N ARG A 89 8.17 -10.76 2.12
CA ARG A 89 7.83 -12.17 1.97
C ARG A 89 6.31 -12.40 2.05
N GLY A 90 5.80 -13.14 1.07
CA GLY A 90 4.40 -13.55 1.01
C GLY A 90 3.44 -12.48 0.51
N LEU A 91 3.94 -11.30 0.11
CA LEU A 91 3.10 -10.21 -0.36
C LEU A 91 2.39 -10.60 -1.65
N GLN A 92 1.06 -10.48 -1.64
CA GLN A 92 0.14 -10.83 -2.73
C GLN A 92 -0.76 -9.66 -3.11
N CYS A 93 -1.00 -8.72 -2.20
CA CYS A 93 -1.97 -7.65 -2.39
C CYS A 93 -1.45 -6.34 -1.80
N VAL A 94 -1.73 -5.25 -2.49
CA VAL A 94 -1.41 -3.89 -2.06
C VAL A 94 -2.66 -3.05 -2.24
N THR A 95 -3.08 -2.37 -1.17
CA THR A 95 -4.19 -1.43 -1.21
C THR A 95 -3.64 -0.04 -0.97
N LEU A 96 -4.06 0.90 -1.81
CA LEU A 96 -3.67 2.29 -1.75
C LEU A 96 -4.91 3.15 -1.60
N THR A 97 -4.95 3.95 -0.53
CA THR A 97 -6.02 4.92 -0.30
C THR A 97 -5.48 6.32 -0.60
N VAL A 98 -6.20 7.08 -1.42
CA VAL A 98 -5.80 8.43 -1.84
C VAL A 98 -6.97 9.39 -1.60
N ASP A 99 -6.72 10.44 -0.82
CA ASP A 99 -7.67 11.55 -0.72
C ASP A 99 -7.67 12.35 -2.02
N THR A 100 -8.83 12.47 -2.65
CA THR A 100 -9.00 12.91 -4.04
C THR A 100 -10.27 13.71 -4.23
N THR A 101 -10.18 14.81 -4.97
CA THR A 101 -11.37 15.47 -5.54
C THR A 101 -11.94 14.64 -6.70
N ALA A 102 -13.16 14.96 -7.16
CA ALA A 102 -13.75 14.32 -8.32
C ALA A 102 -12.88 14.46 -9.59
N GLU A 103 -12.29 15.63 -9.82
CA GLU A 103 -11.39 15.87 -10.97
C GLU A 103 -10.10 15.04 -10.87
N GLN A 104 -9.57 14.89 -9.65
CA GLN A 104 -8.39 14.05 -9.42
C GLN A 104 -8.71 12.57 -9.62
N TYR A 105 -9.91 12.13 -9.23
CA TYR A 105 -10.38 10.77 -9.48
C TYR A 105 -10.40 10.45 -10.99
N ASP A 106 -10.98 11.33 -11.82
CA ASP A 106 -11.03 11.12 -13.28
C ASP A 106 -9.60 11.06 -13.88
N SER A 107 -8.68 11.87 -13.37
CA SER A 107 -7.26 11.84 -13.76
C SER A 107 -6.57 10.52 -13.38
N ILE A 108 -6.87 9.98 -12.19
CA ILE A 108 -6.32 8.71 -11.70
C ILE A 108 -6.86 7.54 -12.51
N GLU A 109 -8.17 7.48 -12.73
CA GLU A 109 -8.81 6.42 -13.53
C GLU A 109 -8.26 6.39 -14.96
N ALA A 110 -8.07 7.55 -15.60
CA ALA A 110 -7.49 7.63 -16.94
C ALA A 110 -6.02 7.17 -16.99
N SER A 111 -5.24 7.40 -15.92
CA SER A 111 -3.81 7.10 -15.88
C SER A 111 -3.50 5.67 -15.44
N ILE A 112 -4.36 5.11 -14.60
CA ILE A 112 -4.21 3.80 -13.98
C ILE A 112 -5.57 3.10 -14.05
N PRO A 113 -6.01 2.63 -15.23
CA PRO A 113 -7.27 1.92 -15.34
C PRO A 113 -7.19 0.53 -14.69
N ASP A 114 -8.36 -0.07 -14.44
CA ASP A 114 -8.45 -1.49 -14.09
C ASP A 114 -7.72 -2.36 -15.14
N GLY A 115 -6.90 -3.28 -14.66
CA GLY A 115 -6.01 -4.11 -15.48
C GLY A 115 -4.67 -3.46 -15.81
N ALA A 116 -4.42 -2.21 -15.41
CA ALA A 116 -3.09 -1.60 -15.54
C ALA A 116 -2.04 -2.43 -14.81
N ASN A 117 -0.87 -2.57 -15.41
CA ASN A 117 0.26 -3.27 -14.80
C ASN A 117 1.29 -2.24 -14.30
N ILE A 118 1.66 -2.36 -13.03
CA ILE A 118 2.70 -1.55 -12.41
C ILE A 118 3.68 -2.51 -11.72
N GLY A 119 4.87 -2.63 -12.30
CA GLY A 119 5.85 -3.62 -11.86
C GLY A 119 5.29 -5.05 -11.90
N GLY A 120 5.41 -5.76 -10.77
CA GLY A 120 4.88 -7.11 -10.60
C GLY A 120 3.42 -7.20 -10.17
N PHE A 121 2.62 -6.13 -10.29
CA PHE A 121 1.24 -6.11 -9.84
C PHE A 121 0.27 -5.62 -10.94
N THR A 122 -0.94 -6.19 -10.94
CA THR A 122 -2.08 -5.74 -11.75
C THR A 122 -3.09 -5.01 -10.88
N ILE A 123 -3.52 -3.83 -11.32
CA ILE A 123 -4.60 -3.05 -10.70
C ILE A 123 -5.93 -3.74 -10.98
N ARG A 124 -6.74 -3.94 -9.95
CA ARG A 124 -7.98 -4.73 -10.05
C ARG A 124 -9.22 -4.00 -9.59
N HIS A 125 -9.09 -2.86 -8.92
CA HIS A 125 -10.24 -2.23 -8.28
C HIS A 125 -10.04 -0.74 -8.06
N HIS A 126 -11.03 0.05 -8.47
CA HIS A 126 -11.23 1.44 -8.05
C HIS A 126 -12.52 1.53 -7.23
N GLN A 127 -12.41 1.86 -5.95
CA GLN A 127 -13.56 2.24 -5.14
C GLN A 127 -13.49 3.73 -4.86
N HIS A 128 -14.45 4.49 -5.40
CA HIS A 128 -14.62 5.90 -5.08
C HIS A 128 -15.77 6.07 -4.08
N PHE A 129 -15.46 6.54 -2.88
CA PHE A 129 -16.48 6.87 -1.89
C PHE A 129 -16.92 8.32 -2.08
N ARG A 130 -18.02 8.50 -2.83
CA ARG A 130 -18.60 9.82 -3.18
C ARG A 130 -18.88 10.76 -1.99
N GLY A 131 -18.93 10.24 -0.76
CA GLY A 131 -19.14 11.03 0.46
C GLY A 131 -17.86 11.40 1.22
N GLU A 132 -16.75 10.71 0.96
CA GLU A 132 -15.50 10.83 1.72
C GLU A 132 -14.33 11.38 0.90
N TYR A 133 -14.51 11.62 -0.41
CA TYR A 133 -13.46 12.13 -1.30
C TYR A 133 -12.19 11.26 -1.26
N CYS A 134 -12.37 9.93 -1.24
CA CYS A 134 -11.24 9.00 -1.26
C CYS A 134 -11.38 8.00 -2.41
N THR A 135 -10.23 7.66 -2.98
CA THR A 135 -10.07 6.68 -4.04
C THR A 135 -9.23 5.54 -3.49
N ILE A 136 -9.80 4.34 -3.46
CA ILE A 136 -9.10 3.13 -3.05
C ILE A 136 -8.74 2.34 -4.30
N MET A 137 -7.46 2.04 -4.45
CA MET A 137 -6.93 1.18 -5.48
C MET A 137 -6.39 -0.12 -4.89
N THR A 138 -6.72 -1.25 -5.51
CA THR A 138 -6.15 -2.55 -5.12
C THR A 138 -5.30 -3.11 -6.25
N ALA A 139 -4.04 -3.39 -5.95
CA ALA A 139 -3.09 -4.05 -6.83
C ALA A 139 -2.83 -5.48 -6.35
N ILE A 140 -2.91 -6.46 -7.24
CA ILE A 140 -2.65 -7.88 -6.95
C ILE A 140 -1.37 -8.31 -7.63
N ARG A 141 -0.53 -9.05 -6.91
CA ARG A 141 0.74 -9.54 -7.44
C ARG A 141 0.51 -10.54 -8.56
N ASN A 142 1.24 -10.37 -9.65
CA ASN A 142 1.28 -11.27 -10.79
C ASN A 142 1.91 -12.60 -10.35
N ALA A 143 1.30 -13.71 -10.77
CA ALA A 143 1.77 -15.06 -10.46
C ALA A 143 3.02 -15.43 -11.27
#